data_AF-A0A7X0GTK9-F1
#
_entry.id   AF-A0A7X0GTK9-F1
#
_cell.length_a   1.000
_cell.length_b   1.000
_cell.length_c   1.000
_cell.angle_alpha   90.00
_cell.angle_beta   90.00
_cell.angle_gamma   90.00
#
_symmetry.space_group_name_H-M   'P 1'
#
loop_
_entity.id
_entity.type
_entity.pdbx_description
1 polymer ?
#
loop_
_entity_poly.entity_id
_entity_poly.type
_entity_poly.pdbx_seq_one_letter_code
_entity_poly.pdbx_strand_id
1 'polypeptide(L)'
;MDNDNDATDGNGHGTHVAGTIAGTAHGVAKKAKIVTVRVLDDDGSGTTEQVVAGIDWVTKNHQGPSVANMSLGGGADEALDEAVRKAVAAGVTFAVAAGNESADAGQGSRPA
;
A
#
# COMPACT_ATOMS: atom_id res chain seq x y z
N MET A 1 -3.63 -7.88 -9.92
CA MET A 1 -4.75 -8.77 -9.62
C MET A 1 -5.48 -9.14 -10.90
N ASP A 2 -6.28 -8.23 -11.45
CA ASP A 2 -7.20 -8.57 -12.57
C ASP A 2 -6.63 -8.25 -13.96
N ASN A 3 -5.40 -7.70 -13.99
CA ASN A 3 -4.68 -7.29 -15.20
C ASN A 3 -5.47 -6.30 -16.09
N ASP A 4 -6.17 -5.39 -15.45
CA ASP A 4 -6.86 -4.26 -16.08
C ASP A 4 -6.44 -2.93 -15.44
N ASN A 5 -7.11 -1.84 -15.85
CA ASN A 5 -6.89 -0.50 -15.32
C ASN A 5 -7.93 -0.12 -14.25
N ASP A 6 -8.70 -1.07 -13.74
CA ASP A 6 -9.69 -0.84 -12.70
C ASP A 6 -9.10 -1.14 -11.32
N ALA A 7 -8.99 -0.12 -10.50
CA ALA A 7 -8.49 -0.23 -9.14
C ALA A 7 -9.60 -0.24 -8.09
N THR A 8 -10.87 -0.35 -8.51
CA THR A 8 -12.02 -0.47 -7.61
C THR A 8 -11.81 -1.66 -6.67
N ASP A 9 -11.76 -1.38 -5.37
CA ASP A 9 -11.72 -2.40 -4.35
C ASP A 9 -13.15 -2.82 -3.98
N GLY A 10 -13.52 -4.09 -4.16
CA GLY A 10 -14.84 -4.60 -3.77
C GLY A 10 -15.08 -4.64 -2.26
N ASN A 11 -14.02 -4.50 -1.47
CA ASN A 11 -14.06 -4.54 -0.01
C ASN A 11 -14.56 -3.22 0.64
N GLY A 12 -14.30 -2.09 0.00
CA GLY A 12 -14.52 -0.73 0.51
C GLY A 12 -13.35 -0.15 1.33
N HIS A 13 -12.39 -0.98 1.77
CA HIS A 13 -11.27 -0.54 2.60
C HIS A 13 -10.35 0.46 1.87
N GLY A 14 -10.01 0.22 0.60
CA GLY A 14 -9.13 1.12 -0.16
C GLY A 14 -9.77 2.49 -0.36
N THR A 15 -11.06 2.50 -0.68
CA THR A 15 -11.89 3.71 -0.80
C THR A 15 -11.94 4.49 0.51
N HIS A 16 -12.14 3.82 1.65
CA HIS A 16 -12.14 4.46 2.97
C HIS A 16 -10.78 5.11 3.31
N VAL A 17 -9.67 4.40 3.04
CA VAL A 17 -8.31 4.91 3.24
C VAL A 17 -8.03 6.10 2.32
N ALA A 18 -8.37 6.01 1.03
CA ALA A 18 -8.20 7.11 0.08
C ALA A 18 -9.02 8.35 0.48
N GLY A 19 -10.24 8.15 0.99
CA GLY A 19 -11.09 9.21 1.53
C GLY A 19 -10.48 9.88 2.76
N THR A 20 -9.85 9.12 3.65
CA THR A 20 -9.13 9.66 4.83
C THR A 20 -7.92 10.50 4.41
N ILE A 21 -7.18 10.07 3.39
CA ILE A 21 -6.00 10.79 2.89
C ILE A 21 -6.40 12.07 2.17
N ALA A 22 -7.25 12.00 1.15
CA ALA A 22 -7.49 13.12 0.23
C ALA A 22 -8.97 13.41 -0.07
N GLY A 23 -9.91 12.84 0.70
CA GLY A 23 -11.33 13.09 0.51
C GLY A 23 -11.71 14.57 0.61
N THR A 24 -12.68 15.00 -0.18
CA THR A 24 -13.08 16.41 -0.28
C THR A 24 -13.65 16.96 1.03
N ALA A 25 -14.49 16.17 1.71
CA ALA A 25 -15.09 16.53 2.99
C ALA A 25 -14.12 16.36 4.17
N HIS A 26 -13.53 15.16 4.31
CA HIS A 26 -12.83 14.73 5.52
C HIS A 26 -11.34 14.38 5.34
N GLY A 27 -10.78 14.59 4.14
CA GLY A 27 -9.38 14.26 3.86
C GLY A 27 -8.39 15.17 4.59
N VAL A 28 -7.28 14.58 5.03
CA VAL A 28 -6.16 15.31 5.66
C VAL A 28 -5.40 16.16 4.63
N ALA A 29 -5.05 15.57 3.50
CA ALA A 29 -4.31 16.18 2.40
C ALA A 29 -5.18 16.30 1.14
N LYS A 30 -6.25 17.11 1.20
CA LYS A 30 -7.29 17.24 0.16
C LYS A 30 -6.82 17.60 -1.26
N LYS A 31 -5.58 18.09 -1.41
CA LYS A 31 -4.97 18.44 -2.70
C LYS A 31 -3.97 17.38 -3.20
N ALA A 32 -3.74 16.32 -2.44
CA ALA A 32 -2.89 15.22 -2.88
C ALA A 32 -3.55 14.49 -4.05
N LYS A 33 -2.74 14.10 -5.03
CA LYS A 33 -3.19 13.23 -6.12
C LYS A 33 -3.11 11.79 -5.63
N ILE A 34 -4.23 11.09 -5.68
CA ILE A 34 -4.28 9.66 -5.35
C ILE A 34 -3.97 8.84 -6.60
N VAL A 35 -3.07 7.85 -6.45
CA VAL A 35 -2.83 6.78 -7.41
C VAL A 35 -3.10 5.48 -6.67
N THR A 36 -4.07 4.70 -7.17
CA THR A 36 -4.52 3.44 -6.56
C THR A 36 -3.84 2.26 -7.23
N VAL A 37 -3.23 1.37 -6.43
CA VAL A 37 -2.65 0.11 -6.88
C VAL A 37 -3.30 -1.01 -6.08
N ARG A 38 -4.17 -1.79 -6.74
CA ARG A 38 -4.93 -2.86 -6.09
C ARG A 38 -4.09 -4.13 -5.97
N VAL A 39 -3.81 -4.52 -4.74
CA VAL A 39 -3.01 -5.71 -4.38
C VAL A 39 -3.78 -6.71 -3.53
N LEU A 40 -5.07 -6.45 -3.26
CA LEU A 40 -5.99 -7.33 -2.53
C LEU A 40 -7.25 -7.54 -3.38
N ASP A 41 -7.88 -8.69 -3.23
CA ASP A 41 -9.16 -9.05 -3.82
C ASP A 41 -10.34 -8.34 -3.12
N ASP A 42 -11.57 -8.66 -3.55
CA ASP A 42 -12.80 -8.04 -3.04
C ASP A 42 -13.12 -8.40 -1.59
N ASP A 43 -12.55 -9.48 -1.08
CA ASP A 43 -12.65 -9.89 0.33
C ASP A 43 -11.54 -9.26 1.19
N GLY A 44 -10.65 -8.45 0.58
CA GLY A 44 -9.53 -7.80 1.27
C GLY A 44 -8.34 -8.72 1.51
N SER A 45 -8.21 -9.80 0.76
CA SER A 45 -7.14 -10.79 0.87
C SER A 45 -6.20 -10.76 -0.33
N GLY A 46 -4.96 -11.21 -0.15
CA GLY A 46 -3.96 -11.27 -1.21
C GLY A 46 -2.70 -11.99 -0.76
N THR A 47 -1.80 -12.26 -1.70
CA THR A 47 -0.52 -12.92 -1.44
C THR A 47 0.61 -11.91 -1.37
N THR A 48 1.71 -12.28 -0.72
CA THR A 48 2.91 -11.43 -0.68
C THR A 48 3.42 -11.11 -2.08
N GLU A 49 3.38 -12.05 -3.03
CA GLU A 49 3.81 -11.84 -4.40
C GLU A 49 2.99 -10.73 -5.10
N GLN A 50 1.68 -10.67 -4.82
CA GLN A 50 0.80 -9.64 -5.38
C GLN A 50 1.13 -8.27 -4.81
N VAL A 51 1.45 -8.20 -3.51
CA VAL A 51 1.90 -6.96 -2.85
C VAL A 51 3.25 -6.52 -3.39
N VAL A 52 4.22 -7.42 -3.51
CA VAL A 52 5.55 -7.17 -4.09
C VAL A 52 5.42 -6.65 -5.52
N ALA A 53 4.59 -7.29 -6.36
CA ALA A 53 4.36 -6.83 -7.72
C ALA A 53 3.77 -5.41 -7.77
N GLY A 54 2.88 -5.08 -6.83
CA GLY A 54 2.35 -3.72 -6.68
C GLY A 54 3.43 -2.70 -6.30
N ILE A 55 4.30 -3.03 -5.35
CA ILE A 55 5.42 -2.17 -4.93
C ILE A 55 6.40 -1.97 -6.09
N ASP A 56 6.73 -3.02 -6.84
CA ASP A 56 7.59 -2.94 -8.01
C ASP A 56 7.00 -2.03 -9.10
N TRP A 57 5.68 -2.09 -9.28
CA TRP A 57 4.98 -1.19 -10.20
C TRP A 57 5.10 0.27 -9.73
N VAL A 58 4.88 0.55 -8.44
CA VAL A 58 5.03 1.91 -7.88
C VAL A 58 6.47 2.41 -8.06
N THR A 59 7.45 1.57 -7.73
CA THR A 59 8.89 1.88 -7.87
C THR A 59 9.25 2.28 -9.30
N LYS A 60 8.63 1.66 -10.31
CA LYS A 60 8.90 1.97 -11.73
C LYS A 60 8.12 3.18 -12.26
N ASN A 61 6.95 3.49 -11.69
CA ASN A 61 5.99 4.42 -12.30
C ASN A 61 5.72 5.69 -11.48
N HIS A 62 6.23 5.80 -10.25
CA HIS A 62 6.05 7.02 -9.46
C HIS A 62 6.69 8.23 -10.14
N GLN A 63 6.12 9.40 -9.94
CA GLN A 63 6.58 10.65 -10.56
C GLN A 63 6.63 11.76 -9.52
N GLY A 64 7.82 12.34 -9.36
CA GLY A 64 8.07 13.36 -8.33
C GLY A 64 7.98 12.80 -6.91
N PRO A 65 7.93 13.68 -5.89
CA PRO A 65 7.80 13.28 -4.49
C PRO A 65 6.54 12.44 -4.27
N SER A 66 6.71 11.20 -3.81
CA SER A 66 5.63 10.22 -3.70
C SER A 66 5.63 9.57 -2.33
N VAL A 67 4.43 9.36 -1.77
CA VAL A 67 4.22 8.61 -0.52
C VAL A 67 3.34 7.41 -0.83
N ALA A 68 3.81 6.22 -0.49
CA ALA A 68 3.05 4.98 -0.55
C ALA A 68 2.42 4.71 0.82
N ASN A 69 1.09 4.62 0.86
CA ASN A 69 0.36 4.20 2.05
C ASN A 69 -0.03 2.72 1.93
N MET A 70 0.54 1.88 2.76
CA MET A 70 0.25 0.44 2.83
C MET A 70 -0.47 0.12 4.14
N SER A 71 -1.78 0.35 4.16
CA SER A 71 -2.65 -0.03 5.28
C SER A 71 -3.04 -1.50 5.20
N LEU A 72 -2.04 -2.37 5.18
CA LEU A 72 -2.21 -3.83 5.13
C LEU A 72 -1.25 -4.47 6.14
N GLY A 73 -1.69 -5.59 6.71
CA GLY A 73 -0.91 -6.41 7.63
C GLY A 73 -0.51 -7.73 6.98
N GLY A 74 0.54 -8.35 7.50
CA GLY A 74 1.04 -9.64 7.01
C GLY A 74 2.17 -10.16 7.90
N GLY A 75 2.47 -11.46 7.77
CA GLY A 75 3.64 -12.06 8.41
C GLY A 75 4.95 -11.47 7.86
N ALA A 76 6.05 -11.70 8.57
CA ALA A 76 7.38 -11.29 8.11
C ALA A 76 7.79 -12.03 6.83
N ASP A 77 8.23 -11.27 5.83
CA ASP A 77 8.65 -11.77 4.53
C ASP A 77 9.80 -10.94 3.94
N GLU A 78 10.91 -11.61 3.63
CA GLU A 78 12.14 -10.96 3.14
C GLU A 78 11.96 -10.32 1.75
N ALA A 79 11.14 -10.91 0.89
CA ALA A 79 10.90 -10.39 -0.45
C ALA A 79 10.07 -9.11 -0.40
N LEU A 80 9.09 -9.05 0.50
CA LEU A 80 8.32 -7.84 0.77
C LEU A 80 9.21 -6.73 1.31
N ASP A 81 10.03 -7.03 2.31
CA ASP A 81 10.93 -6.04 2.92
C ASP A 81 11.95 -5.51 1.89
N GLU A 82 12.47 -6.38 1.03
CA GLU A 82 13.38 -5.98 -0.05
C GLU A 82 12.72 -5.11 -1.11
N ALA A 83 11.47 -5.43 -1.49
CA ALA A 83 10.72 -4.61 -2.44
C ALA A 83 10.51 -3.20 -1.90
N VAL A 84 10.17 -3.05 -0.61
CA VAL A 84 10.03 -1.71 -0.02
C VAL A 84 11.38 -1.00 0.10
N ARG A 85 12.46 -1.68 0.51
CA ARG A 85 13.80 -1.05 0.53
C ARG A 85 14.19 -0.48 -0.84
N LYS A 86 13.91 -1.21 -1.93
CA LYS A 86 14.15 -0.72 -3.30
C LYS A 86 13.29 0.49 -3.64
N ALA A 87 12.02 0.47 -3.27
CA ALA A 87 11.11 1.60 -3.49
C ALA A 87 11.54 2.86 -2.72
N VAL A 88 11.98 2.69 -1.47
CA VAL A 88 12.55 3.77 -0.65
C VAL A 88 13.84 4.33 -1.28
N ALA A 89 14.73 3.46 -1.76
CA ALA A 89 15.94 3.88 -2.47
C ALA A 89 15.63 4.62 -3.78
N ALA A 90 14.49 4.33 -4.43
CA ALA A 90 14.00 5.06 -5.61
C ALA A 90 13.34 6.42 -5.26
N GLY A 91 13.17 6.72 -3.97
CA GLY A 91 12.64 8.01 -3.49
C GLY A 91 11.16 7.99 -3.08
N VAL A 92 10.57 6.81 -2.92
CA VAL A 92 9.19 6.66 -2.40
C VAL A 92 9.22 6.58 -0.88
N THR A 93 8.47 7.44 -0.19
CA THR A 93 8.31 7.36 1.28
C THR A 93 7.18 6.39 1.62
N PHE A 94 7.34 5.52 2.61
CA PHE A 94 6.30 4.57 3.02
C PHE A 94 5.66 4.95 4.36
N ALA A 95 4.33 4.85 4.41
CA ALA A 95 3.54 4.84 5.64
C ALA A 95 2.83 3.48 5.72
N VAL A 96 3.12 2.71 6.76
CA VAL A 96 2.68 1.32 6.89
C VAL A 96 1.95 1.13 8.22
N ALA A 97 0.91 0.28 8.23
CA ALA A 97 0.19 -0.04 9.46
C ALA A 97 1.07 -0.90 10.39
N ALA A 98 0.93 -0.71 11.71
CA ALA A 98 1.63 -1.51 12.71
C ALA A 98 1.00 -2.90 12.94
N GLY A 99 -0.15 -3.19 12.32
CA GLY A 99 -0.93 -4.40 12.55
C GLY A 99 -2.08 -4.21 13.54
N ASN A 100 -3.11 -5.06 13.44
CA ASN A 100 -4.31 -5.07 14.29
C ASN A 100 -4.38 -6.31 15.19
N GLU A 101 -3.34 -7.13 15.19
CA GLU A 101 -3.30 -8.46 15.80
C GLU A 101 -3.03 -8.41 17.32
N SER A 102 -2.91 -7.20 17.90
CA SER A 102 -2.49 -7.00 19.30
C SER A 102 -1.17 -7.71 19.64
N ALA A 103 -0.29 -7.82 18.64
CA ALA A 103 1.02 -8.44 18.73
C ALA A 103 2.13 -7.40 18.60
N ASP A 104 3.36 -7.79 18.97
CA ASP A 104 4.53 -6.96 18.71
C ASP A 104 4.69 -6.80 17.19
N ALA A 105 4.59 -5.56 16.70
CA ALA A 105 4.76 -5.21 15.30
C ALA A 105 6.12 -5.67 14.73
N GLY A 106 7.08 -6.00 15.59
CA GLY A 106 8.34 -6.59 15.20
C GLY A 106 8.38 -8.04 14.82
N GLN A 107 7.27 -8.73 14.96
CA GLN A 107 7.10 -10.11 14.52
C GLN A 107 6.38 -10.20 13.17
N GLY A 108 5.96 -9.06 12.59
CA GLY A 108 5.42 -8.94 11.23
C GLY A 108 6.46 -8.41 10.23
N SER A 109 6.06 -8.24 8.97
CA SER A 109 6.93 -7.65 7.93
C SER A 109 7.26 -6.21 8.27
N ARG A 110 8.54 -5.86 8.17
CA ARG A 110 9.08 -4.54 8.50
C ARG A 110 9.68 -3.90 7.25
N PRO A 111 8.84 -3.26 6.43
CA PRO A 111 9.33 -2.35 5.40
C PRO A 111 9.79 -1.00 6.01
N ALA A 112 10.74 -1.03 6.95
CA ALA A 112 11.47 0.14 7.46
C ALA A 112 12.74 -0.28 8.22
#